data_AF-A0A377X9U4-F1
#
_entry.id   AF-A0A377X9U4-F1
#
_cell.length_a   1.000
_cell.length_b   1.000
_cell.length_c   1.000
_cell.angle_alpha   90.00
_cell.angle_beta   90.00
_cell.angle_gamma   90.00
#
_symmetry.space_group_name_H-M   'P 1'
#
loop_
_entity.id
_entity.type
_entity.pdbx_description
1 polymer ?
#
loop_
_entity_poly.entity_id
_entity_poly.type
_entity_poly.pdbx_seq_one_letter_code
_entity_poly.pdbx_strand_id
1 'polypeptide(L)'
;MGQALGYREAFAWQHPHDVFREHAALSGFENDGQRAFDIGALADLSREAWDAMPPVRWPVSRSEAAWDITRGWHGDGRLRMVPVTPQPTRATTDAFYPLILNSGRIRDQWHTMTRTGAVPRLMQHIAEPMVEVAPQDAVRYQLPADGLARIWSRHGVDGGESGDQRRAAPRLAVCSDALEQPVCPSGAGE
;
A
#
# COMPACT_ATOMS: atom_id res chain seq x y z
N MET A 1 18.00 23.07 -3.16
CA MET A 1 16.78 23.80 -2.76
C MET A 1 16.87 24.35 -1.34
N GLY A 2 16.98 23.52 -0.29
CA GLY A 2 17.03 24.01 1.11
C GLY A 2 18.08 25.10 1.37
N GLN A 3 19.30 24.92 0.85
CA GLN A 3 20.35 25.95 0.93
C GLN A 3 19.99 27.25 0.16
N ALA A 4 19.33 27.13 -0.99
CA ALA A 4 18.89 28.28 -1.79
C ALA A 4 17.74 29.05 -1.14
N LEU A 5 16.98 28.40 -0.25
CA LEU A 5 15.94 29.01 0.58
C LEU A 5 16.48 29.66 1.86
N GLY A 6 17.80 29.73 2.04
CA GLY A 6 18.44 30.37 3.21
C GLY A 6 18.76 29.41 4.36
N TYR A 7 18.36 28.14 4.31
CA TYR A 7 18.64 27.15 5.36
C TYR A 7 20.00 26.46 5.16
N ARG A 8 21.05 27.22 4.85
CA ARG A 8 22.36 26.65 4.49
C ARG A 8 22.91 25.76 5.60
N GLU A 9 22.86 26.22 6.84
CA GLU A 9 23.39 25.49 8.00
C GLU A 9 22.64 24.18 8.25
N ALA A 10 21.31 24.20 8.19
CA ALA A 10 20.47 23.02 8.42
C ALA A 10 20.55 21.96 7.28
N PHE A 11 21.05 22.36 6.10
CA PHE A 11 21.20 21.47 4.94
C PHE A 11 22.66 21.44 4.44
N ALA A 12 23.63 21.58 5.35
CA ALA A 12 25.06 21.52 5.06
C ALA A 12 25.62 20.08 4.95
N TRP A 13 24.74 19.07 4.86
CA TRP A 13 25.12 17.66 4.71
C TRP A 13 25.98 17.44 3.46
N GLN A 14 27.09 16.72 3.62
CA GLN A 14 28.01 16.42 2.51
C GLN A 14 27.75 15.03 1.94
N HIS A 15 27.06 14.17 2.69
CA HIS A 15 26.77 12.80 2.28
C HIS A 15 25.49 12.23 2.91
N PRO A 16 24.82 11.25 2.27
CA PRO A 16 23.69 10.53 2.86
C PRO A 16 23.96 9.90 4.23
N HIS A 17 25.22 9.52 4.50
CA HIS A 17 25.66 9.01 5.81
C HIS A 17 25.43 10.03 6.93
N ASP A 18 25.65 11.32 6.67
CA ASP A 18 25.44 12.37 7.68
C ASP A 18 23.96 12.47 8.07
N VAL A 19 23.07 12.38 7.06
CA VAL A 19 21.61 12.37 7.27
C VAL A 19 21.18 11.11 8.03
N PHE A 20 21.76 9.95 7.69
CA PHE A 20 21.49 8.69 8.40
C PHE A 20 21.91 8.78 9.88
N ARG A 21 23.11 9.29 10.16
CA ARG A 21 23.61 9.46 11.54
C ARG A 21 22.71 10.37 12.36
N GLU A 22 22.30 11.49 11.80
CA GLU A 22 21.35 12.41 12.45
C GLU A 22 20.02 11.71 12.74
N HIS A 23 19.44 11.03 11.74
CA HIS A 23 18.20 10.29 11.92
C HIS A 23 18.32 9.19 13.00
N ALA A 24 19.45 8.48 13.03
CA ALA A 24 19.72 7.48 14.03
C ALA A 24 19.83 8.09 15.43
N ALA A 25 20.59 9.17 15.58
CA ALA A 25 20.73 9.88 16.85
C ALA A 25 19.38 10.38 17.37
N LEU A 26 18.56 10.99 16.51
CA LEU A 26 17.21 11.47 16.85
C LEU A 26 16.27 10.33 17.25
N SER A 27 16.39 9.14 16.65
CA SER A 27 15.57 7.99 17.03
C SER A 27 15.81 7.53 18.48
N GLY A 28 17.05 7.63 18.95
CA GLY A 28 17.46 7.26 20.31
C GLY A 28 17.38 8.39 21.34
N PHE A 29 17.37 9.66 20.90
CA PHE A 29 17.33 10.83 21.78
C PHE A 29 16.07 10.81 22.66
N GLU A 30 16.26 10.78 23.98
CA GLU A 30 15.16 10.70 24.97
C GLU A 30 14.18 9.54 24.67
N ASN A 31 14.68 8.43 24.13
CA ASN A 31 13.85 7.25 23.86
C ASN A 31 13.69 6.40 25.12
N ASP A 32 14.80 6.02 25.77
CA ASP A 32 14.83 5.18 26.97
C ASP A 32 13.95 3.91 26.86
N GLY A 33 13.82 3.37 25.65
CA GLY A 33 12.98 2.19 25.36
C GLY A 33 11.47 2.45 25.42
N GLN A 34 11.03 3.71 25.35
CA GLN A 34 9.62 4.11 25.36
C GLN A 34 8.99 4.12 23.96
N ARG A 35 9.79 4.25 22.89
CA ARG A 35 9.35 4.23 21.49
C ARG A 35 9.89 3.00 20.76
N ALA A 36 9.03 2.45 19.90
CA ALA A 36 9.28 1.23 19.14
C ALA A 36 10.47 1.33 18.20
N PHE A 37 10.59 2.48 17.55
CA PHE A 37 11.64 2.75 16.60
C PHE A 37 12.85 3.36 17.32
N ASP A 38 13.94 2.61 17.33
CA ASP A 38 15.25 3.06 17.81
C ASP A 38 16.34 2.41 16.97
N ILE A 39 17.18 3.21 16.33
CA ILE A 39 18.40 2.76 15.66
C ILE A 39 19.61 3.57 16.16
N GLY A 40 19.52 4.18 17.35
CA GLY A 40 20.49 5.11 17.90
C GLY A 40 21.87 4.50 18.14
N ALA A 41 21.99 3.18 18.27
CA ALA A 41 23.31 2.54 18.33
C ALA A 41 24.06 2.60 16.99
N LEU A 42 23.38 2.89 15.87
CA LEU A 42 23.98 3.06 14.55
C LEU A 42 24.47 4.50 14.29
N ALA A 43 24.20 5.44 15.19
CA ALA A 43 24.51 6.86 14.99
C ALA A 43 26.03 7.15 14.94
N ASP A 44 26.85 6.29 15.56
CA ASP A 44 28.30 6.50 15.65
C ASP A 44 29.09 5.76 14.59
N LEU A 45 28.43 5.00 13.70
CA LEU A 45 29.10 4.27 12.63
C LEU A 45 29.96 5.23 11.79
N SER A 46 31.20 4.81 11.52
CA SER A 46 32.00 5.46 10.49
C SER A 46 31.33 5.28 9.13
N ARG A 47 31.77 6.07 8.15
CA ARG A 47 31.29 5.96 6.78
C ARG A 47 31.53 4.57 6.21
N GLU A 48 32.73 4.05 6.42
CA GLU A 48 33.16 2.74 5.94
C GLU A 48 32.33 1.63 6.58
N ALA A 49 32.04 1.76 7.89
CA ALA A 49 31.18 0.82 8.60
C ALA A 49 29.71 0.90 8.14
N TRP A 50 29.23 2.10 7.82
CA TRP A 50 27.89 2.31 7.27
C TRP A 50 27.73 1.71 5.86
N ASP A 51 28.72 1.92 4.98
CA ASP A 51 28.75 1.36 3.63
C ASP A 51 28.82 -0.19 3.65
N ALA A 52 29.54 -0.75 4.62
CA ALA A 52 29.68 -2.19 4.80
C ALA A 52 28.58 -2.85 5.67
N MET A 53 27.59 -2.07 6.12
CA MET A 53 26.61 -2.53 7.10
C MET A 53 25.72 -3.64 6.51
N PRO A 54 25.62 -4.82 7.16
CA PRO A 54 24.67 -5.83 6.74
C PRO A 54 23.23 -5.38 7.05
N PRO A 55 22.20 -5.98 6.44
CA PRO A 55 20.82 -5.73 6.82
C PRO A 55 20.60 -5.97 8.32
N VAL A 56 20.02 -4.99 9.00
CA VAL A 56 19.67 -5.06 10.43
C VAL A 56 18.16 -4.94 10.62
N ARG A 57 17.66 -5.56 11.68
CA ARG A 57 16.27 -5.38 12.13
C ARG A 57 16.27 -4.37 13.28
N TRP A 58 15.48 -3.32 13.15
CA TRP A 58 15.22 -2.43 14.28
C TRP A 58 14.37 -3.16 15.35
N PRO A 59 14.50 -2.80 16.64
CA PRO A 59 15.37 -1.76 17.19
C PRO A 59 16.84 -2.20 17.27
N VAL A 60 17.74 -1.25 17.02
CA VAL A 60 19.18 -1.33 17.30
C VAL A 60 19.51 -0.18 18.25
N SER A 61 19.02 -0.31 19.48
CA SER A 61 19.08 0.73 20.51
C SER A 61 20.38 0.69 21.29
N ARG A 62 20.76 1.84 21.87
CA ARG A 62 21.83 1.91 22.87
C ARG A 62 21.37 1.38 24.23
N SER A 63 20.07 1.44 24.49
CA SER A 63 19.47 0.77 25.64
C SER A 63 19.41 -0.74 25.37
N GLU A 64 19.58 -1.56 26.40
CA GLU A 64 19.41 -3.03 26.33
C GLU A 64 17.93 -3.43 26.19
N ALA A 65 17.06 -2.51 25.76
CA ALA A 65 15.64 -2.75 25.58
C ALA A 65 15.42 -3.71 24.39
N ALA A 66 15.18 -4.98 24.70
CA ALA A 66 14.80 -5.95 23.70
C ALA A 66 13.46 -5.59 23.05
N TRP A 67 13.32 -5.91 21.76
CA TRP A 67 12.03 -5.86 21.09
C TRP A 67 11.07 -6.87 21.69
N ASP A 68 9.94 -6.37 22.20
CA ASP A 68 8.86 -7.19 22.73
C ASP A 68 7.54 -6.86 22.01
N ILE A 69 7.06 -7.81 21.21
CA ILE A 69 5.80 -7.70 20.47
C ILE A 69 4.57 -7.69 21.41
N THR A 70 4.73 -8.16 22.64
CA THR A 70 3.68 -8.24 23.64
C THR A 70 3.60 -6.99 24.52
N ARG A 71 4.56 -6.07 24.38
CA ARG A 71 4.59 -4.79 25.08
C ARG A 71 3.91 -3.71 24.25
N GLY A 72 3.07 -2.90 24.91
CA GLY A 72 2.51 -1.69 24.34
C GLY A 72 3.51 -0.54 24.38
N TRP A 73 3.48 0.32 23.37
CA TRP A 73 4.34 1.51 23.27
C TRP A 73 3.61 2.77 23.77
N HIS A 74 2.84 2.59 24.84
CA HIS A 74 2.14 3.64 25.58
C HIS A 74 2.79 3.80 26.96
N GLY A 75 2.49 4.89 27.67
CA GLY A 75 3.14 5.21 28.95
C GLY A 75 2.97 4.15 30.06
N ASP A 76 2.01 3.24 29.94
CA ASP A 76 1.78 2.13 30.88
C ASP A 76 2.37 0.78 30.42
N GLY A 77 2.97 0.73 29.22
CA GLY A 77 3.57 -0.46 28.64
C GLY A 77 2.58 -1.54 28.20
N ARG A 78 1.26 -1.30 28.26
CA ARG A 78 0.24 -2.32 28.01
C ARG A 78 -0.28 -2.28 26.58
N LEU A 79 -0.51 -3.45 25.98
CA LEU A 79 -1.27 -3.55 24.75
C LEU A 79 -2.71 -3.09 24.98
N ARG A 80 -3.22 -2.24 24.09
CA ARG A 80 -4.61 -1.77 24.14
C ARG A 80 -5.47 -2.63 23.21
N MET A 81 -6.27 -3.52 23.79
CA MET A 81 -7.32 -4.23 23.05
C MET A 81 -8.50 -3.27 22.84
N VAL A 82 -8.83 -2.99 21.58
CA VAL A 82 -9.98 -2.13 21.23
C VAL A 82 -11.07 -3.04 20.68
N PRO A 83 -12.26 -3.14 21.32
CA PRO A 83 -13.37 -3.87 20.74
C PRO A 83 -13.83 -3.15 19.48
N VAL A 84 -13.94 -3.89 18.37
CA VAL A 84 -14.43 -3.37 17.10
C VAL A 84 -15.73 -4.09 16.76
N THR A 85 -16.79 -3.32 16.53
CA THR A 85 -18.04 -3.82 15.96
C THR A 85 -17.88 -3.87 14.44
N PRO A 86 -18.05 -5.04 13.77
CA PRO A 86 -18.00 -5.11 12.32
C PRO A 86 -18.96 -4.10 11.68
N GLN A 87 -18.46 -3.34 10.70
CA GLN A 87 -19.24 -2.38 9.93
C GLN A 87 -19.33 -2.85 8.48
N PRO A 88 -20.45 -2.61 7.78
CA PRO A 88 -20.55 -2.90 6.36
C PRO A 88 -19.56 -2.04 5.55
N THR A 89 -19.28 -2.47 4.32
CA THR A 89 -18.42 -1.70 3.41
C THR A 89 -19.03 -0.32 3.15
N ARG A 90 -18.18 0.70 3.01
CA ARG A 90 -18.65 2.05 2.65
C ARG A 90 -19.03 2.16 1.16
N ALA A 91 -18.62 1.20 0.34
CA ALA A 91 -18.97 1.14 -1.07
C ALA A 91 -20.41 0.60 -1.20
N THR A 92 -21.36 1.50 -1.42
CA THR A 92 -22.75 1.15 -1.68
C THR A 92 -23.04 1.16 -3.17
N THR A 93 -23.93 0.25 -3.59
CA THR A 93 -24.52 0.21 -4.93
C THR A 93 -25.88 0.90 -4.94
N ASP A 94 -26.29 1.37 -6.09
CA ASP A 94 -27.64 1.91 -6.33
C ASP A 94 -28.07 1.65 -7.78
N ALA A 95 -29.21 2.18 -8.19
CA ALA A 95 -29.75 1.97 -9.53
C ALA A 95 -28.85 2.54 -10.66
N PHE A 96 -28.07 3.58 -10.38
CA PHE A 96 -27.11 4.19 -11.33
C PHE A 96 -25.73 3.55 -11.26
N TYR A 97 -25.33 3.05 -10.09
CA TYR A 97 -24.05 2.38 -9.84
C TYR A 97 -24.27 0.99 -9.23
N PRO A 98 -24.71 0.00 -10.02
CA PRO A 98 -25.15 -1.30 -9.50
C PRO A 98 -24.00 -2.26 -9.16
N LEU A 99 -22.75 -1.90 -9.46
CA LEU A 99 -21.57 -2.75 -9.27
C LEU A 99 -20.62 -2.17 -8.23
N ILE A 100 -19.95 -3.06 -7.49
CA ILE A 100 -18.82 -2.69 -6.63
C ILE A 100 -17.53 -2.82 -7.42
N LEU A 101 -16.65 -1.84 -7.20
CA LEU A 101 -15.38 -1.73 -7.87
C LEU A 101 -14.24 -1.97 -6.89
N ASN A 102 -13.42 -2.96 -7.20
CA ASN A 102 -12.18 -3.24 -6.50
C ASN A 102 -10.98 -2.88 -7.36
N SER A 103 -9.81 -2.72 -6.74
CA SER A 103 -8.55 -2.54 -7.45
C SER A 103 -7.53 -3.50 -6.86
N GLY A 104 -6.62 -3.95 -7.72
CA GLY A 104 -5.65 -4.98 -7.38
C GLY A 104 -4.28 -4.70 -7.96
N ARG A 105 -3.39 -5.68 -7.83
CA ARG A 105 -2.05 -5.64 -8.40
C ARG A 105 -1.83 -6.88 -9.24
N ILE A 106 -1.15 -6.71 -10.36
CA ILE A 106 -0.61 -7.84 -11.11
C ILE A 106 0.81 -8.13 -10.66
N ARG A 107 1.21 -9.40 -10.75
CA ARG A 107 2.51 -9.90 -10.30
C ARG A 107 3.69 -9.11 -10.87
N ASP A 108 3.64 -8.82 -12.17
CA ASP A 108 4.82 -8.36 -12.92
C ASP A 108 4.97 -6.83 -12.96
N GLN A 109 4.02 -6.07 -12.40
CA GLN A 109 4.02 -4.61 -12.46
C GLN A 109 4.03 -3.94 -11.09
N TRP A 110 4.72 -2.80 -11.02
CA TRP A 110 4.79 -1.99 -9.82
C TRP A 110 3.96 -0.71 -9.97
N HIS A 111 2.95 -0.54 -9.11
CA HIS A 111 2.02 0.61 -9.08
C HIS A 111 1.64 1.11 -10.47
N THR A 112 2.06 2.33 -10.84
CA THR A 112 1.71 3.05 -12.07
C THR A 112 2.54 2.63 -13.29
N MET A 113 3.34 1.57 -13.20
CA MET A 113 4.19 1.11 -14.29
C MET A 113 5.22 2.15 -14.78
N THR A 114 5.40 3.30 -14.12
CA THR A 114 6.38 4.32 -14.55
C THR A 114 7.81 3.78 -14.54
N ARG A 115 8.10 2.77 -13.72
CA ARG A 115 9.39 2.08 -13.65
C ARG A 115 9.40 0.72 -14.37
N THR A 116 8.31 -0.05 -14.29
CA THR A 116 8.24 -1.43 -14.80
C THR A 116 7.62 -1.54 -16.19
N GLY A 117 6.92 -0.50 -16.66
CA GLY A 117 6.22 -0.41 -17.94
C GLY A 117 7.11 -0.49 -19.17
N ALA A 118 8.37 -0.06 -19.03
CA ALA A 118 9.34 -0.08 -20.13
C ALA A 118 10.15 -1.38 -20.20
N VAL A 119 9.95 -2.34 -19.28
CA VAL A 119 10.71 -3.61 -19.25
C VAL A 119 9.93 -4.68 -20.01
N PRO A 120 10.33 -5.08 -21.24
CA PRO A 120 9.51 -5.95 -22.10
C PRO A 120 9.21 -7.30 -21.47
N ARG A 121 10.16 -7.87 -20.73
CA ARG A 121 9.99 -9.15 -20.02
C ARG A 121 8.85 -9.10 -19.01
N LEU A 122 8.56 -7.94 -18.42
CA LEU A 122 7.46 -7.78 -17.46
C LEU A 122 6.08 -7.59 -18.13
N MET A 123 6.04 -7.43 -19.46
CA MET A 123 4.79 -7.33 -20.24
C MET A 123 4.29 -8.68 -20.77
N GLN A 124 5.04 -9.77 -20.60
CA GLN A 124 4.77 -11.04 -21.26
C GLN A 124 3.48 -11.74 -20.80
N HIS A 125 3.01 -11.45 -19.59
CA HIS A 125 1.79 -12.07 -19.04
C HIS A 125 0.56 -11.17 -19.19
N ILE A 126 0.64 -9.95 -18.66
CA ILE A 126 -0.45 -8.96 -18.73
C ILE A 126 0.16 -7.61 -19.12
N ALA A 127 0.02 -7.27 -20.40
CA ALA A 127 0.60 -6.06 -20.97
C ALA A 127 -0.25 -4.80 -20.73
N GLU A 128 -1.54 -4.96 -20.46
CA GLU A 128 -2.50 -3.86 -20.38
C GLU A 128 -3.34 -3.90 -19.09
N PRO A 129 -3.99 -2.77 -18.73
CA PRO A 129 -5.06 -2.78 -17.74
C PRO A 129 -6.25 -3.60 -18.27
N MET A 130 -6.83 -4.42 -17.40
CA MET A 130 -8.03 -5.20 -17.71
C MET A 130 -9.05 -5.00 -16.59
N VAL A 131 -10.31 -5.28 -16.91
CA VAL A 131 -11.39 -5.42 -15.95
C VAL A 131 -11.91 -6.85 -15.96
N GLU A 132 -11.89 -7.49 -14.80
CA GLU A 132 -12.52 -8.78 -14.61
C GLU A 132 -13.94 -8.54 -14.12
N VAL A 133 -14.91 -9.21 -14.73
CA VAL A 133 -16.35 -9.07 -14.46
C VAL A 133 -16.96 -10.45 -14.31
N ALA A 134 -17.91 -10.61 -13.39
CA ALA A 134 -18.65 -11.86 -13.24
C ALA A 134 -19.37 -12.23 -14.56
N PRO A 135 -19.42 -13.50 -14.98
CA PRO A 135 -19.99 -13.88 -16.28
C PRO A 135 -21.44 -13.40 -16.49
N GLN A 136 -22.25 -13.41 -15.43
CA GLN A 136 -23.65 -12.95 -15.48
C GLN A 136 -23.74 -11.44 -15.76
N ASP A 137 -22.85 -10.65 -15.15
CA ASP A 137 -22.77 -9.22 -15.38
C ASP A 137 -22.16 -8.90 -16.75
N ALA A 138 -21.17 -9.67 -17.20
CA ALA A 138 -20.64 -9.52 -18.56
C ALA A 138 -21.74 -9.69 -19.62
N VAL A 139 -22.63 -10.69 -19.45
CA VAL A 139 -23.82 -10.86 -20.31
C VAL A 139 -24.78 -9.68 -20.16
N ARG A 140 -25.09 -9.27 -18.92
CA ARG A 140 -26.04 -8.17 -18.63
C ARG A 140 -25.61 -6.85 -19.26
N TYR A 141 -24.31 -6.53 -19.22
CA TYR A 141 -23.74 -5.31 -19.78
C TYR A 141 -23.20 -5.48 -21.19
N GLN A 142 -23.44 -6.64 -21.82
CA GLN A 142 -23.00 -6.95 -23.18
C GLN A 142 -21.51 -6.71 -23.40
N LEU A 143 -20.69 -7.09 -22.41
CA LEU A 143 -19.23 -6.97 -22.45
C LEU A 143 -18.65 -8.18 -23.18
N PRO A 144 -18.11 -8.02 -24.41
CA PRO A 144 -17.45 -9.11 -25.09
C PRO A 144 -16.11 -9.42 -24.43
N ALA A 145 -15.69 -10.69 -24.51
CA ALA A 145 -14.34 -11.08 -24.12
C ALA A 145 -13.32 -10.29 -24.93
N ASP A 146 -12.25 -9.83 -24.27
CA ASP A 146 -11.17 -9.01 -24.84
C ASP A 146 -11.62 -7.69 -25.47
N GLY A 147 -12.86 -7.26 -25.18
CA GLY A 147 -13.38 -5.97 -25.57
C GLY A 147 -12.99 -4.85 -24.60
N LEU A 148 -13.31 -3.62 -25.00
CA LEU A 148 -13.12 -2.46 -24.16
C LEU A 148 -14.34 -2.17 -23.32
N ALA A 149 -14.09 -1.83 -22.06
CA ALA A 149 -15.09 -1.40 -21.11
C ALA A 149 -14.83 0.05 -20.70
N ARG A 150 -15.90 0.79 -20.48
CA ARG A 150 -15.84 2.12 -19.86
C ARG A 150 -16.42 2.01 -18.46
N ILE A 151 -15.67 2.45 -17.47
CA ILE A 151 -16.14 2.44 -16.09
C ILE A 151 -16.55 3.85 -15.68
N TRP A 152 -17.75 3.94 -15.10
CA TRP A 152 -18.31 5.18 -14.58
C TRP A 152 -18.55 5.02 -13.09
N SER A 153 -18.21 6.06 -12.34
CA SER A 153 -18.48 6.13 -10.91
C SER A 153 -19.02 7.51 -10.55
N ARG A 154 -19.62 7.60 -9.37
CA ARG A 154 -19.99 8.87 -8.72
C ARG A 154 -18.84 9.88 -8.58
N HIS A 155 -17.59 9.46 -8.74
CA HIS A 155 -16.40 10.30 -8.62
C HIS A 155 -15.72 10.64 -9.96
N GLY A 156 -16.23 10.13 -11.09
CA GLY A 156 -15.65 10.34 -12.42
C GLY A 156 -15.73 9.12 -13.34
N VAL A 157 -15.22 9.29 -14.55
CA VAL A 157 -15.23 8.27 -15.62
C VAL A 157 -13.80 7.86 -15.93
N ASP A 158 -13.53 6.55 -15.93
CA ASP A 158 -12.33 5.94 -16.50
C ASP A 158 -12.67 5.36 -17.88
N GLY A 159 -12.03 5.87 -18.94
CA GLY A 159 -12.20 5.40 -20.30
C GLY A 159 -10.85 5.06 -20.94
N GLY A 160 -10.71 3.85 -21.48
CA GLY A 160 -9.59 3.50 -22.35
C GLY A 160 -10.06 3.36 -23.79
N GLU A 161 -9.66 4.27 -24.69
CA GLU A 161 -9.42 3.98 -26.12
C GLU A 161 -8.73 5.14 -26.88
N SER A 162 -7.86 4.76 -27.85
CA SER A 162 -7.28 5.51 -28.99
C SER A 162 -6.87 6.99 -28.81
N GLY A 163 -5.59 7.19 -28.48
CA GLY A 163 -4.90 8.48 -28.50
C GLY A 163 -3.80 8.50 -27.45
N ASP A 164 -2.57 8.89 -27.83
CA ASP A 164 -1.34 8.90 -27.01
C ASP A 164 -1.55 9.45 -25.59
N GLN A 165 -1.97 8.59 -24.66
CA GLN A 165 -2.00 8.83 -23.23
C GLN A 165 -1.05 7.85 -22.56
N ARG A 166 0.24 8.19 -22.61
CA ARG A 166 1.29 7.64 -21.74
C ARG A 166 1.14 8.09 -20.28
N ARG A 167 -0.04 7.90 -19.68
CA ARG A 167 -0.27 8.07 -18.23
C ARG A 167 -1.14 6.93 -17.73
N ALA A 168 -0.52 6.01 -17.01
CA ALA A 168 -1.12 4.83 -16.43
C ALA A 168 -2.32 5.17 -15.53
N ALA A 169 -3.47 4.59 -15.85
CA ALA A 169 -4.62 4.50 -14.97
C ALA A 169 -4.50 3.25 -14.06
N PRO A 170 -5.06 3.26 -12.84
CA PRO A 170 -5.07 2.10 -11.95
C PRO A 170 -5.91 0.96 -12.53
N ARG A 171 -5.43 -0.28 -12.33
CA ARG A 171 -6.12 -1.51 -12.77
C ARG A 171 -7.33 -1.77 -11.88
N LEU A 172 -8.43 -2.10 -12.53
CA LEU A 172 -9.76 -2.06 -11.97
C LEU A 172 -10.37 -3.46 -12.07
N ALA A 173 -10.63 -4.12 -10.95
CA ALA A 173 -11.34 -5.38 -10.90
C ALA A 173 -12.79 -5.10 -10.51
N VAL A 174 -13.76 -5.35 -11.39
CA VAL A 174 -15.18 -5.25 -11.03
C VAL A 174 -15.63 -6.61 -10.49
N CYS A 175 -15.35 -6.85 -9.20
CA CYS A 175 -16.04 -7.92 -8.49
C CYS A 175 -17.46 -7.47 -8.14
N SER A 176 -18.43 -7.95 -8.91
CA SER A 176 -19.83 -7.99 -8.50
C SER A 176 -19.98 -9.11 -7.47
N ASP A 177 -20.01 -8.75 -6.20
CA ASP A 177 -20.52 -9.67 -5.17
C ASP A 177 -22.05 -9.69 -5.28
N ALA A 178 -22.57 -10.69 -5.98
CA ALA A 178 -23.94 -11.13 -5.79
C ALA A 178 -24.02 -11.82 -4.41
N LEU A 179 -24.25 -11.03 -3.36
CA LEU A 179 -24.72 -11.56 -2.09
C LEU A 179 -26.20 -11.97 -2.22
N GLU A 180 -26.44 -13.04 -2.98
CA GLU A 180 -27.64 -13.87 -2.82
C GLU A 180 -27.18 -15.25 -2.37
N GLN A 181 -27.08 -15.45 -1.05
CA GLN A 181 -27.10 -16.80 -0.50
C GLN A 181 -28.55 -17.29 -0.51
N PRO A 182 -28.89 -18.41 -1.17
CA PRO A 182 -30.13 -19.10 -0.88
C PRO A 182 -30.01 -19.74 0.50
N VAL A 183 -30.82 -19.26 1.43
CA VAL A 183 -31.11 -19.94 2.69
C VAL A 183 -31.64 -21.34 2.34
N CYS A 184 -30.87 -22.39 2.68
CA CYS A 184 -31.35 -23.76 2.62
C CYS A 184 -32.64 -23.89 3.45
N PRO A 185 -33.75 -24.42 2.93
CA PRO A 185 -34.89 -24.73 3.75
C PRO A 185 -34.53 -25.93 4.64
N SER A 186 -34.53 -25.73 5.95
CA SER A 186 -34.54 -26.80 6.93
C SER A 186 -35.88 -27.55 6.83
N GLY A 187 -35.92 -28.59 5.99
CA GLY A 187 -36.95 -29.62 6.04
C GLY A 187 -36.56 -30.69 7.05
N ALA A 188 -37.14 -30.65 8.25
CA ALA A 188 -37.15 -31.75 9.19
C ALA A 188 -38.56 -31.92 9.78
N GLY A 189 -39.35 -32.73 9.09
CA GLY A 189 -40.40 -33.62 9.61
C GLY A 189 -40.16 -34.93 8.85
N GLU A 190 -40.20 -36.12 9.44
CA GLU A 190 -40.90 -36.66 10.61
C GLU A 190 -39.95 -37.46 11.52
#